data_AF-A0A936M0D5-F1
#
_entry.id   AF-A0A936M0D5-F1
#
_cell.length_a   1.000
_cell.length_b   1.000
_cell.length_c   1.000
_cell.angle_alpha   90.00
_cell.angle_beta   90.00
_cell.angle_gamma   90.00
#
_symmetry.space_group_name_H-M   'P 1'
#
loop_
_entity.id
_entity.type
_entity.pdbx_description
1 polymer ?
#
loop_
_entity_poly.entity_id
_entity_poly.type
_entity_poly.pdbx_seq_one_letter_code
_entity_poly.pdbx_strand_id
1 'polypeptide(L)'
;MKRLALFLFAVALAAAPAEERAKPKPKPAAKAASIKVPEGARRVDHNTWEHTDSSGKRWLYRETPFGVTRMDEKDKREPVRKDAQGAIAKVEDAGDTVRFERPGPFGPYRWEKKKSELNEEEQTAWNKSRKEKD
;
A
#
# COMPACT_ATOMS: atom_id res chain seq x y z
N MET A 1 -9.75 68.88 -13.12
CA MET A 1 -10.58 69.42 -14.21
C MET A 1 -11.36 68.27 -14.84
N LYS A 2 -12.70 68.37 -14.86
CA LYS A 2 -13.63 68.02 -15.97
C LYS A 2 -13.31 66.71 -16.75
N ARG A 3 -14.16 65.67 -16.88
CA ARG A 3 -15.63 65.54 -17.05
C ARG A 3 -15.99 64.08 -16.72
N LEU A 4 -16.92 63.80 -15.80
CA LEU A 4 -18.34 63.49 -16.05
C LEU A 4 -18.64 62.91 -17.45
N ALA A 5 -18.84 61.59 -17.51
CA ALA A 5 -19.65 60.93 -18.53
C ALA A 5 -20.26 59.66 -17.90
N LEU A 6 -21.50 59.82 -17.44
CA LEU A 6 -22.43 58.73 -17.19
C LEU A 6 -22.60 57.94 -18.50
N PHE A 7 -22.33 56.63 -18.48
CA PHE A 7 -22.92 55.69 -19.41
C PHE A 7 -23.69 54.64 -18.60
N LEU A 8 -24.99 54.87 -18.52
CA LEU A 8 -25.99 53.84 -18.27
C LEU A 8 -25.93 52.86 -19.45
N PHE A 9 -25.49 51.63 -19.21
CA PHE A 9 -25.78 50.53 -20.12
C PHE A 9 -26.28 49.33 -19.31
N ALA A 10 -27.45 48.86 -19.73
CA ALA A 10 -28.26 47.87 -19.06
C ALA A 10 -27.52 46.54 -18.91
N VAL A 11 -27.65 45.96 -17.71
CA VAL A 11 -27.31 44.57 -17.41
C VAL A 11 -28.24 43.66 -18.21
N ALA A 12 -27.73 43.05 -19.27
CA ALA A 12 -28.33 41.86 -19.87
C ALA A 12 -27.58 40.65 -19.31
N LEU A 13 -28.13 40.08 -18.23
CA LEU A 13 -27.68 38.81 -17.66
C LEU A 13 -28.10 37.68 -18.62
N ALA A 14 -27.27 37.41 -19.63
CA ALA A 14 -27.41 36.21 -20.44
C ALA A 14 -26.96 35.01 -19.60
N ALA A 15 -27.92 34.31 -19.02
CA ALA A 15 -27.71 32.99 -18.44
C ALA A 15 -27.35 32.02 -19.56
N ALA A 16 -26.05 31.82 -19.80
CA ALA A 16 -25.58 30.68 -20.58
C ALA A 16 -25.94 29.40 -19.80
N PRO A 17 -26.60 28.40 -20.42
CA PRO A 17 -26.75 27.11 -19.79
C PRO A 17 -25.34 26.53 -19.61
N ALA A 18 -24.98 26.24 -18.35
CA ALA A 18 -23.79 25.50 -18.04
C ALA A 18 -23.89 24.14 -18.74
N GLU A 19 -23.13 23.96 -19.83
CA GLU A 19 -22.85 22.66 -20.41
C GLU A 19 -22.15 21.83 -19.34
N GLU A 20 -22.95 21.01 -18.66
CA GLU A 20 -22.49 19.99 -17.75
C GLU A 20 -21.62 19.02 -18.58
N ARG A 21 -20.29 19.19 -18.46
CA ARG A 21 -19.31 18.26 -19.03
C ARG A 21 -19.66 16.86 -18.54
N ALA A 22 -20.27 16.08 -19.43
CA ALA A 22 -20.60 14.70 -19.18
C ALA A 22 -19.32 13.97 -18.73
N LYS A 23 -19.30 13.55 -17.46
CA LYS A 23 -18.22 12.72 -16.93
C LYS A 23 -18.16 11.43 -17.77
N PRO A 24 -16.98 11.01 -18.25
CA PRO A 24 -16.88 9.76 -19.00
C PRO A 24 -17.41 8.63 -18.12
N LYS A 25 -18.45 7.94 -18.60
CA LYS A 25 -18.99 6.76 -17.92
C LYS A 25 -17.86 5.73 -17.77
N PRO A 26 -17.66 5.15 -16.58
CA PRO A 26 -16.67 4.10 -16.41
C PRO A 26 -17.00 2.96 -17.37
N LYS A 27 -16.03 2.59 -18.21
CA LYS A 27 -16.14 1.44 -19.11
C LYS A 27 -16.41 0.21 -18.23
N PRO A 28 -17.40 -0.65 -18.54
CA PRO A 28 -17.64 -1.86 -17.77
C PRO A 28 -16.34 -2.66 -17.70
N ALA A 29 -15.88 -2.96 -16.48
CA ALA A 29 -14.78 -3.89 -16.29
C ALA A 29 -15.14 -5.18 -17.05
N ALA A 30 -14.30 -5.58 -18.00
CA ALA A 30 -14.48 -6.83 -18.70
C ALA A 30 -14.68 -7.92 -17.63
N LYS A 31 -15.82 -8.63 -17.69
CA LYS A 31 -16.09 -9.75 -16.80
C LYS A 31 -14.86 -10.65 -16.85
N ALA A 32 -14.15 -10.77 -15.74
CA ALA A 32 -12.99 -11.63 -15.64
C ALA A 32 -13.44 -13.00 -16.14
N ALA A 33 -12.88 -13.45 -17.28
CA ALA A 33 -13.15 -14.79 -17.77
C ALA A 33 -12.92 -15.74 -16.59
N SER A 34 -13.88 -16.61 -16.30
CA SER A 34 -13.77 -17.57 -15.22
C SER A 34 -12.57 -18.48 -15.52
N ILE A 35 -11.42 -18.14 -14.94
CA ILE A 35 -10.20 -18.93 -15.08
C ILE A 35 -10.49 -20.27 -14.44
N LYS A 36 -10.17 -21.36 -15.15
CA LYS A 36 -10.21 -22.72 -14.61
C LYS A 36 -8.78 -23.24 -14.52
N VAL A 37 -8.56 -24.16 -13.59
CA VAL A 37 -7.29 -24.89 -13.52
C VAL A 37 -7.18 -25.80 -14.76
N PRO A 38 -6.08 -25.75 -15.53
CA PRO A 38 -5.87 -26.66 -16.66
C PRO A 38 -5.78 -28.12 -16.21
N GLU A 39 -6.31 -29.07 -17.00
CA GLU A 39 -6.27 -30.51 -16.66
C GLU A 39 -4.85 -31.08 -16.56
N GLY A 40 -3.87 -30.46 -17.24
CA GLY A 40 -2.46 -30.80 -17.14
C GLY A 40 -1.69 -30.02 -16.06
N ALA A 41 -2.37 -29.31 -15.16
CA ALA A 41 -1.72 -28.58 -14.08
C ALA A 41 -1.29 -29.54 -12.96
N ARG A 42 -0.02 -29.45 -12.55
CA ARG A 42 0.52 -30.21 -11.42
C ARG A 42 0.08 -29.59 -10.11
N ARG A 43 -0.66 -30.32 -9.28
CA ARG A 43 -1.03 -29.85 -7.94
C ARG A 43 0.21 -29.77 -7.05
N VAL A 44 0.46 -28.59 -6.47
CA VAL A 44 1.60 -28.34 -5.56
C VAL A 44 1.17 -28.13 -4.11
N ASP A 45 -0.10 -27.75 -3.89
CA ASP A 45 -0.69 -27.57 -2.56
C ASP A 45 -2.20 -27.87 -2.58
N HIS A 46 -2.91 -27.79 -1.44
CA HIS A 46 -4.33 -28.13 -1.33
C HIS A 46 -5.21 -27.34 -2.31
N ASN A 47 -4.94 -26.04 -2.48
CA ASN A 47 -5.67 -25.14 -3.39
C ASN A 47 -4.77 -24.50 -4.44
N THR A 48 -3.62 -25.11 -4.75
CA THR A 48 -2.63 -24.50 -5.67
C THR A 48 -2.10 -25.51 -6.68
N TRP A 49 -2.07 -25.10 -7.96
CA TRP A 49 -1.56 -25.87 -9.09
C TRP A 49 -0.58 -25.07 -9.92
N GLU A 50 0.41 -25.74 -10.49
CA GLU A 50 1.37 -25.18 -11.42
C GLU A 50 1.12 -25.71 -12.83
N HIS A 51 1.27 -24.85 -13.84
CA HIS A 51 1.16 -25.25 -15.23
C HIS A 51 2.15 -24.48 -16.09
N THR A 52 2.84 -25.19 -16.97
CA THR A 52 3.70 -24.60 -18.00
C THR A 52 2.90 -24.48 -19.28
N ASP A 53 2.70 -23.24 -19.74
CA ASP A 53 2.04 -22.96 -21.01
C ASP A 53 2.94 -23.34 -22.20
N SER A 54 2.33 -23.44 -23.38
CA SER A 54 2.96 -23.64 -24.69
C SER A 54 4.14 -22.71 -24.98
N SER A 55 4.15 -21.50 -24.40
CA SER A 55 5.24 -20.52 -24.51
C SER A 55 6.38 -20.75 -23.52
N GLY A 56 6.35 -21.83 -22.72
CA GLY A 56 7.35 -22.12 -21.68
C GLY A 56 7.18 -21.31 -20.39
N LYS A 57 6.12 -20.49 -20.28
CA LYS A 57 5.83 -19.69 -19.08
C LYS A 57 5.14 -20.55 -18.03
N ARG A 58 5.66 -20.51 -16.80
CA ARG A 58 5.06 -21.18 -15.63
C ARG A 58 4.02 -20.27 -14.97
N TRP A 59 2.86 -20.85 -14.74
CA TRP A 59 1.69 -20.22 -14.14
C TRP A 59 1.32 -20.94 -12.86
N LEU A 60 0.97 -20.18 -11.84
CA LEU A 60 0.39 -20.65 -10.60
C LEU A 60 -1.11 -20.37 -10.61
N TYR A 61 -1.92 -21.41 -10.47
CA TYR A 61 -3.36 -21.34 -10.31
C TYR A 61 -3.69 -21.54 -8.84
N ARG A 62 -4.43 -20.61 -8.25
CA ARG A 62 -4.87 -20.70 -6.85
C ARG A 62 -6.37 -20.61 -6.77
N GLU A 63 -6.98 -21.62 -6.17
CA GLU A 63 -8.40 -21.62 -5.85
C GLU A 63 -8.64 -20.78 -4.59
N THR A 64 -9.62 -19.90 -4.67
CA THR A 64 -10.07 -19.03 -3.59
C THR A 64 -11.59 -19.10 -3.51
N PRO A 65 -12.23 -18.65 -2.41
CA PRO A 65 -13.68 -18.58 -2.33
C PRO A 65 -14.35 -17.73 -3.43
N PHE A 66 -13.58 -16.88 -4.12
CA PHE A 66 -14.04 -16.03 -5.22
C PHE A 66 -13.75 -16.62 -6.62
N GLY A 67 -13.28 -17.87 -6.69
CA GLY A 67 -12.86 -18.54 -7.92
C GLY A 67 -11.35 -18.71 -8.02
N VAL A 68 -10.90 -19.18 -9.20
CA VAL A 68 -9.49 -19.47 -9.46
C VAL A 68 -8.80 -18.20 -9.96
N THR A 69 -7.63 -17.93 -9.39
CA THR A 69 -6.72 -16.86 -9.82
C THR A 69 -5.51 -17.47 -10.52
N ARG A 70 -4.99 -16.80 -11.56
CA ARG A 70 -3.77 -17.19 -12.27
C ARG A 70 -2.69 -16.13 -12.05
N MET A 71 -1.53 -16.52 -11.56
CA MET A 71 -0.38 -15.65 -11.31
C MET A 71 0.84 -16.19 -12.06
N ASP A 72 1.69 -15.31 -12.58
CA ASP A 72 3.00 -15.71 -13.10
C ASP A 72 3.86 -16.16 -11.91
N GLU A 73 4.67 -17.20 -12.07
CA GLU A 73 5.51 -17.68 -10.97
C GLU A 73 6.53 -16.62 -10.49
N LYS A 74 6.95 -15.70 -11.36
CA LYS A 74 7.79 -14.56 -10.96
C LYS A 74 7.07 -13.59 -10.03
N ASP A 75 5.74 -13.53 -10.10
CA ASP A 75 4.89 -12.74 -9.19
C ASP A 75 4.60 -13.46 -7.87
N LYS A 76 5.21 -14.63 -7.62
CA LYS A 76 5.24 -15.23 -6.29
C LYS A 76 6.03 -14.30 -5.36
N ARG A 77 5.35 -13.28 -4.84
CA ARG A 77 5.86 -12.42 -3.77
C ARG A 77 6.28 -13.36 -2.66
N GLU A 78 7.57 -13.33 -2.32
CA GLU A 78 8.05 -14.04 -1.15
C GLU A 78 7.20 -13.61 0.04
N PRO A 79 6.77 -14.55 0.90
CA PRO A 79 6.11 -14.17 2.13
C PRO A 79 7.04 -13.17 2.85
N VAL A 80 6.49 -12.03 3.27
CA VAL A 80 7.24 -11.04 4.05
C VAL A 80 7.87 -11.80 5.21
N ARG A 81 9.20 -11.92 5.19
CA ARG A 81 9.89 -12.71 6.20
C ARG A 81 9.60 -12.08 7.57
N LYS A 82 9.35 -12.89 8.60
CA LYS A 82 9.03 -12.36 9.94
C LYS A 82 10.20 -11.54 10.51
N ASP A 83 11.42 -11.76 10.04
CA ASP A 83 12.64 -10.99 10.28
C ASP A 83 12.77 -9.72 9.44
N ALA A 84 11.82 -9.39 8.56
CA ALA A 84 11.81 -8.12 7.82
C ALA A 84 11.54 -6.90 8.72
N GLN A 85 11.25 -7.11 10.01
CA GLN A 85 11.34 -6.06 11.01
C GLN A 85 12.83 -5.86 11.34
N GLY A 86 13.43 -4.79 10.83
CA GLY A 86 14.84 -4.47 11.13
C GLY A 86 15.07 -4.27 12.63
N ALA A 87 16.34 -4.16 13.05
CA ALA A 87 16.65 -3.79 14.43
C ALA A 87 16.06 -2.41 14.80
N ILE A 88 15.83 -2.16 16.09
CA ILE A 88 15.50 -0.82 16.59
C ILE A 88 16.59 0.16 16.12
N ALA A 89 16.20 1.13 15.28
CA ALA A 89 17.13 2.01 14.58
C ALA A 89 17.35 3.33 15.31
N LYS A 90 16.33 3.85 16.00
CA LYS A 90 16.49 5.04 16.84
C LYS A 90 15.82 4.84 18.18
N VAL A 91 16.45 5.43 19.19
CA VAL A 91 15.97 5.45 20.55
C VAL A 91 16.13 6.86 21.11
N GLU A 92 15.03 7.44 21.57
CA GLU A 92 15.00 8.79 22.13
C GLU A 92 14.52 8.73 23.59
N ASP A 93 15.25 9.43 24.47
CA ASP A 93 14.83 9.63 25.86
C ASP A 93 13.71 10.67 25.89
N ALA A 94 12.55 10.31 26.42
CA ALA A 94 11.41 11.19 26.63
C ALA A 94 11.05 11.32 28.12
N GLY A 95 12.05 11.26 29.01
CA GLY A 95 11.87 11.39 30.45
C GLY A 95 11.52 10.05 31.12
N ASP A 96 10.23 9.80 31.40
CA ASP A 96 9.76 8.54 32.01
C ASP A 96 9.65 7.40 30.99
N THR A 97 9.45 7.76 29.72
CA THR A 97 9.31 6.86 28.59
C THR A 97 10.51 6.95 27.65
N VAL A 98 10.65 5.91 26.84
CA VAL A 98 11.61 5.82 25.75
C VAL A 98 10.82 5.65 24.46
N ARG A 99 11.15 6.48 23.47
CA ARG A 99 10.57 6.41 22.13
C ARG A 99 11.49 5.62 21.22
N PHE A 100 10.93 4.61 20.57
CA PHE A 100 11.63 3.70 19.67
C PHE A 100 11.15 3.90 18.24
N GLU A 101 12.08 3.79 17.28
CA GLU A 101 11.78 3.74 15.84
C GLU A 101 12.44 2.50 15.23
N ARG A 102 11.65 1.69 14.52
CA ARG A 102 12.12 0.50 13.81
C ARG A 102 11.69 0.55 12.34
N PRO A 103 12.60 0.36 11.38
CA PRO A 103 12.24 0.30 9.97
C PRO A 103 11.45 -0.98 9.66
N GLY A 104 10.39 -0.84 8.87
CA GLY A 104 9.58 -1.95 8.39
C GLY A 104 9.20 -1.79 6.91
N PRO A 105 8.66 -2.85 6.29
CA PRO A 105 8.32 -2.88 4.86
C PRO A 105 7.23 -1.87 4.46
N PHE A 106 6.47 -1.34 5.42
CA PHE A 106 5.40 -0.36 5.22
C PHE A 106 5.75 1.03 5.79
N GLY A 107 7.02 1.27 6.11
CA GLY A 107 7.49 2.48 6.78
C GLY A 107 7.97 2.22 8.22
N PRO A 108 8.45 3.26 8.91
CA PRO A 108 8.96 3.13 10.27
C PRO A 108 7.81 2.88 11.27
N TYR A 109 7.94 1.82 12.06
CA TYR A 109 7.13 1.59 13.23
C TYR A 109 7.70 2.39 14.40
N ARG A 110 6.85 3.18 15.07
CA ARG A 110 7.22 4.00 16.23
C ARG A 110 6.36 3.60 17.41
N TRP A 111 6.99 3.38 18.55
CA TRP A 111 6.28 3.10 19.80
C TRP A 111 7.01 3.75 20.97
N GLU A 112 6.26 3.95 22.04
CA GLU A 112 6.77 4.52 23.29
C GLU A 112 6.49 3.53 24.40
N LYS A 113 7.47 3.38 25.31
CA LYS A 113 7.36 2.46 26.42
C LYS A 113 8.05 3.02 27.66
N LYS A 114 7.54 2.71 28.85
CA LYS A 114 8.17 3.11 30.10
C LYS A 114 9.51 2.43 30.29
N LYS A 115 10.46 3.14 30.89
CA LYS A 115 11.81 2.59 31.20
C LYS A 115 11.75 1.33 32.07
N SER A 116 10.73 1.23 32.94
CA SER A 116 10.48 0.06 33.80
C SER A 116 9.84 -1.13 33.09
N GLU A 117 9.31 -0.95 31.88
CA GLU A 117 8.58 -1.98 31.13
C GLU A 117 9.33 -2.45 29.88
N LEU A 118 10.57 -1.98 29.68
CA LEU A 118 11.39 -2.38 28.53
C LEU A 118 11.68 -3.88 28.59
N ASN A 119 11.54 -4.56 27.44
CA ASN A 119 12.01 -5.93 27.29
C ASN A 119 13.53 -5.95 27.04
N GLU A 120 14.12 -7.14 26.95
CA GLU A 120 15.57 -7.31 26.78
C GLU A 120 16.12 -6.64 25.50
N GLU A 121 15.38 -6.70 24.39
CA GLU A 121 15.76 -6.06 23.13
C GLU A 121 15.75 -4.53 23.24
N GLU A 122 14.67 -3.98 23.79
CA GLU A 122 14.46 -2.55 24.01
C GLU A 122 15.47 -1.99 25.01
N GLN A 123 15.76 -2.73 26.08
CA GLN A 123 16.74 -2.35 27.09
C GLN A 123 18.17 -2.35 26.52
N THR A 124 18.49 -3.33 25.67
CA THR A 124 19.77 -3.37 24.96
C THR A 124 19.93 -2.18 24.00
N ALA A 125 18.90 -1.89 23.20
CA ALA A 125 18.89 -0.75 22.29
C ALA A 125 18.98 0.58 23.06
N TRP A 126 18.28 0.70 24.19
CA TRP A 126 18.34 1.85 25.08
C TRP A 126 19.74 2.07 25.64
N ASN A 127 20.36 1.03 26.21
CA ASN A 127 21.71 1.10 26.74
C ASN A 127 22.76 1.46 25.67
N LYS A 128 22.61 0.91 24.47
CA LYS A 128 23.47 1.25 23.33
C LYS A 128 23.34 2.73 22.94
N SER A 129 22.11 3.24 22.86
CA SER A 129 21.86 4.64 22.50
C SER A 129 22.42 5.65 23.51
N ARG A 130 22.49 5.26 24.80
CA ARG A 130 23.14 6.07 25.83
C ARG A 130 24.65 6.12 25.67
N LYS A 131 25.28 4.96 25.42
CA LYS A 131 26.73 4.85 25.22
C LYS A 131 27.24 5.61 23.99
N GLU A 132 26.40 5.81 22.99
CA GLU A 132 26.76 6.55 21.77
C GLU A 132 26.62 8.09 21.95
N LYS A 133 25.95 8.54 23.02
CA LYS A 133 25.74 9.97 23.32
C LYS A 133 26.68 10.53 24.38
N ASP A 134 27.39 9.68 25.13
CA ASP A 134 28.50 10.03 26.04
C ASP A 134 29.82 10.16 25.24
#